data_AF-A0A2V6PWJ1-F1
#
_entry.id   AF-A0A2V6PWJ1-F1
#
_cell.length_a   1.000
_cell.length_b   1.000
_cell.length_c   1.000
_cell.angle_alpha   90.00
_cell.angle_beta   90.00
_cell.angle_gamma   90.00
#
_symmetry.space_group_name_H-M   'P 1'
#
loop_
_entity.id
_entity.type
_entity.pdbx_description
1 polymer ?
#
loop_
_entity_poly.entity_id
_entity_poly.type
_entity_poly.pdbx_seq_one_letter_code
_entity_poly.pdbx_strand_id
1 'polypeptide(L)' 'MENWNYAHAASRGTIARQYPYNYEMGLGRATQSFEDHGLAFPGVICDVTNANASESNQRGFYGRWSQFMEARSWTELMPP' A
#
# COMPACT_ATOMS: atom_id res chain seq x y z
N MET A 1 16.01 -12.68 7.20
CA MET A 1 16.62 -11.33 7.32
C MET A 1 17.37 -10.90 6.05
N GLU A 2 17.80 -11.87 5.22
CA GLU A 2 18.60 -11.65 4.00
C GLU A 2 17.92 -10.73 2.96
N ASN A 3 16.67 -10.99 2.58
CA ASN A 3 15.93 -10.15 1.61
C ASN A 3 15.90 -8.66 1.96
N TRP A 4 15.69 -8.31 3.23
CA TRP A 4 15.62 -6.91 3.66
C TRP A 4 16.98 -6.22 3.59
N ASN A 5 18.05 -6.92 3.97
CA ASN A 5 19.39 -6.39 3.88
C ASN A 5 19.78 -6.09 2.42
N TYR A 6 19.44 -6.99 1.49
CA TYR A 6 19.69 -6.78 0.07
C TYR A 6 18.84 -5.67 -0.52
N ALA A 7 17.53 -5.64 -0.25
CA ALA A 7 16.65 -4.59 -0.75
C ALA A 7 17.11 -3.21 -0.27
N HIS A 8 17.48 -3.08 1.01
CA HIS A 8 18.00 -1.83 1.56
C HIS A 8 19.33 -1.43 0.89
N ALA A 9 20.29 -2.36 0.77
CA ALA A 9 21.59 -2.07 0.18
C ALA A 9 21.47 -1.68 -1.32
N ALA A 10 20.68 -2.44 -2.09
CA ALA A 10 20.48 -2.21 -3.53
C ALA A 10 19.79 -0.87 -3.81
N SER A 11 18.85 -0.45 -2.96
CA SER A 11 18.10 0.81 -3.11
C SER A 11 18.97 2.07 -2.99
N ARG A 12 20.20 1.96 -2.50
CA ARG A 12 21.11 3.12 -2.38
C ARG A 12 21.86 3.45 -3.67
N GLY A 13 21.89 2.54 -4.65
CA GLY A 13 22.63 2.71 -5.90
C GLY A 13 22.05 3.81 -6.79
N THR A 14 22.92 4.54 -7.49
CA THR A 14 22.53 5.68 -8.35
C THR A 14 21.50 5.31 -9.40
N ILE A 15 21.66 4.16 -10.07
CA ILE A 15 20.72 3.70 -11.11
C ILE A 15 19.40 3.23 -10.49
N ALA A 16 19.46 2.43 -9.42
CA ALA A 16 18.25 1.87 -8.80
C ALA A 16 17.26 2.95 -8.33
N ARG A 17 17.76 4.09 -7.83
CA ARG A 17 16.93 5.21 -7.36
C ARG A 17 16.16 5.96 -8.45
N GLN A 18 16.46 5.69 -9.72
CA GLN A 18 15.79 6.34 -10.86
C GLN A 18 14.50 5.60 -11.28
N TYR A 19 14.29 4.38 -10.77
CA TYR A 19 13.14 3.55 -11.14
C TYR A 19 12.21 3.33 -9.94
N PRO A 20 10.88 3.44 -10.14
CA PRO A 20 9.92 3.16 -9.08
C PRO A 20 9.78 1.66 -8.83
N TYR A 21 9.38 1.31 -7.60
CA TYR A 21 8.89 -0.04 -7.30
C TYR A 21 7.51 -0.24 -7.93
N ASN A 22 7.27 -1.44 -8.49
CA ASN A 22 5.95 -1.84 -8.95
C ASN A 22 5.09 -2.24 -7.73
N TYR A 23 3.92 -1.61 -7.59
CA TYR A 23 2.91 -1.94 -6.59
C TYR A 23 1.54 -2.17 -7.25
N GLU A 24 1.52 -2.70 -8.46
CA GLU A 24 0.31 -2.82 -9.28
C GLU A 24 -0.43 -4.15 -9.04
N MET A 25 0.08 -5.03 -8.16
CA MET A 25 -0.59 -6.30 -7.89
C MET A 25 -1.99 -6.07 -7.28
N GLY A 26 -3.02 -6.58 -7.96
CA GLY A 26 -4.41 -6.40 -7.58
C GLY A 26 -4.92 -4.96 -7.72
N LEU A 27 -4.29 -4.11 -8.54
CA LEU A 27 -4.79 -2.76 -8.81
C LEU A 27 -6.21 -2.80 -9.38
N GLY A 28 -7.09 -1.93 -8.86
CA GLY A 28 -8.50 -1.84 -9.27
C GLY A 28 -9.42 -2.96 -8.76
N ARG A 29 -8.91 -3.89 -7.94
CA ARG A 29 -9.70 -5.01 -7.39
C ARG A 29 -10.25 -4.76 -5.99
N ALA A 30 -9.79 -3.71 -5.31
CA ALA A 30 -10.21 -3.41 -3.94
C ALA A 30 -11.58 -2.70 -3.89
N THR A 31 -12.39 -3.02 -2.89
CA THR A 31 -13.74 -2.49 -2.68
C THR A 31 -13.99 -2.15 -1.21
N GLN A 32 -14.93 -1.24 -0.95
CA GLN A 32 -15.43 -0.92 0.40
C GLN A 32 -16.70 -1.69 0.79
N SER A 33 -17.30 -2.41 -0.16
CA SER A 33 -18.54 -3.15 0.01
C SER A 33 -18.30 -4.66 0.07
N PHE A 34 -17.19 -5.09 0.66
CA PHE A 34 -16.86 -6.50 0.75
C PHE A 34 -17.68 -7.18 1.85
N GLU A 35 -18.24 -8.34 1.49
CA GLU A 35 -19.02 -9.19 2.37
C GLU A 35 -18.52 -10.62 2.24
N ASP A 36 -18.37 -11.32 3.35
CA ASP A 36 -18.08 -12.74 3.39
C ASP A 36 -19.02 -13.45 4.35
N HIS A 37 -19.72 -14.49 3.87
CA HIS A 37 -20.71 -15.26 4.62
C HIS A 37 -21.76 -14.43 5.41
N GLY A 38 -22.26 -13.33 4.84
CA GLY A 38 -23.26 -12.47 5.50
C GLY A 38 -22.66 -11.41 6.43
N LEU A 39 -21.34 -11.35 6.56
CA LEU A 39 -20.64 -10.35 7.37
C LEU A 39 -20.02 -9.29 6.45
N ALA A 40 -20.45 -8.04 6.61
CA ALA A 40 -19.83 -6.89 5.95
C ALA A 40 -18.54 -6.50 6.68
N PHE A 41 -17.44 -6.40 5.94
CA PHE A 41 -16.15 -6.05 6.52
C PHE A 41 -15.85 -4.56 6.29
N PRO A 42 -15.38 -3.82 7.32
CA PRO A 42 -15.07 -2.41 7.18
C PRO A 42 -13.73 -2.18 6.47
N GLY A 43 -13.58 -1.00 5.88
CA GLY A 43 -12.35 -0.57 5.22
C GLY A 43 -12.33 -0.89 3.72
N VAL A 44 -11.14 -0.82 3.13
CA VAL A 44 -10.91 -1.13 1.70
C VAL A 44 -10.27 -2.50 1.62
N ILE A 45 -10.96 -3.44 0.97
CA ILE A 45 -10.61 -4.86 0.96
C ILE A 45 -10.41 -5.31 -0.48
N CYS A 46 -9.29 -5.96 -0.74
CA CYS A 46 -9.06 -6.69 -1.98
C CYS A 46 -9.28 -8.17 -1.70
N ASP A 47 -10.32 -8.76 -2.29
CA ASP A 47 -10.58 -10.19 -2.18
C ASP A 47 -9.46 -10.98 -2.88
N VAL A 48 -8.80 -11.83 -2.08
CA VAL A 48 -7.68 -12.70 -2.47
C VAL A 48 -8.08 -14.17 -2.36
N THR A 49 -9.37 -14.48 -2.23
CA THR A 49 -9.83 -15.88 -2.15
C THR A 49 -9.47 -16.67 -3.42
N ASN A 50 -9.56 -16.02 -4.58
CA ASN A 50 -9.19 -16.59 -5.88
C ASN A 50 -7.79 -16.17 -6.37
N ALA A 51 -7.08 -15.31 -5.63
CA ALA A 51 -5.78 -14.77 -6.03
C ALA A 51 -4.80 -14.86 -4.86
N ASN A 52 -3.60 -15.42 -5.03
CA ASN A 52 -2.74 -15.72 -3.88
C ASN A 52 -2.29 -14.49 -3.06
N ALA A 53 -2.30 -13.28 -3.63
CA ALA A 53 -1.91 -12.05 -2.96
C ALA A 53 -2.43 -10.79 -3.66
N SER A 54 -2.39 -9.66 -2.95
CA SER A 54 -2.57 -8.32 -3.50
C SER A 54 -1.61 -7.33 -2.83
N GLU A 55 -1.41 -6.16 -3.45
CA GLU A 55 -0.63 -5.06 -2.86
C GLU A 55 -1.49 -3.87 -2.39
N SER A 56 -2.78 -4.13 -2.14
CA SER A 56 -3.73 -3.06 -1.77
C SER A 56 -3.35 -2.39 -0.44
N ASN A 57 -2.87 -3.16 0.54
CA ASN A 57 -2.46 -2.64 1.83
C ASN A 57 -1.15 -1.84 1.74
N GLN A 58 -0.18 -2.25 0.91
CA GLN A 58 1.05 -1.48 0.69
C GLN A 58 0.73 -0.13 0.05
N ARG A 59 -0.16 -0.09 -0.95
CA ARG A 59 -0.62 1.18 -1.55
C ARG A 59 -1.32 2.07 -0.52
N GLY A 60 -2.19 1.51 0.32
CA GLY A 60 -2.83 2.25 1.42
C GLY A 60 -1.81 2.82 2.41
N PHE A 61 -0.82 2.01 2.80
CA PHE A 61 0.27 2.43 3.69
C PHE A 61 1.10 3.56 3.08
N TYR A 62 1.63 3.40 1.86
CA TYR A 62 2.48 4.41 1.22
C TYR A 62 1.71 5.68 0.85
N GLY A 63 0.42 5.56 0.51
CA GLY A 63 -0.45 6.71 0.29
C GLY A 63 -0.68 7.53 1.58
N ARG A 64 -0.91 6.87 2.72
CA ARG A 64 -1.00 7.59 4.00
C ARG A 64 0.36 8.12 4.43
N TRP A 65 1.44 7.37 4.22
CA TRP A 65 2.80 7.81 4.50
C TRP A 65 3.17 9.08 3.74
N SER A 66 2.82 9.18 2.44
CA SER A 66 3.12 10.39 1.65
C SER A 66 2.36 11.60 2.19
N GLN A 67 1.08 11.44 2.55
CA GLN A 67 0.29 12.50 3.20
C GLN A 67 0.97 12.99 4.49
N PHE A 68 1.50 12.07 5.32
CA PHE A 68 2.25 12.43 6.53
C PHE A 68 3.56 13.16 6.24
N MET A 69 4.26 12.81 5.16
CA MET A 69 5.51 13.48 4.77
C MET A 69 5.27 14.87 4.18
N GLU A 70 4.10 15.11 3.59
CA GLU A 70 3.74 16.38 2.95
C GLU A 70 3.06 17.37 3.91
N ALA A 71 2.31 16.87 4.89
CA ALA A 71 1.58 17.71 5.82
C ALA A 71 2.48 18.37 6.87
N ARG A 72 2.15 19.62 7.22
CA ARG A 72 2.85 20.41 8.25
C ARG A 72 2.13 20.43 9.58
N SER A 73 0.91 19.88 9.63
CA SER A 73 0.10 19.84 10.85
C SER A 73 -0.94 18.73 10.81
N TRP A 74 -1.51 18.42 11.97
CA TRP A 74 -2.63 17.49 12.09
C TRP A 74 -3.89 17.98 11.38
N THR A 75 -4.12 19.28 11.33
CA THR A 75 -5.28 19.87 10.63
C THR A 75 -5.20 19.64 9.13
N GLU A 76 -4.01 19.71 8.53
CA GLU A 76 -3.81 19.38 7.11
C GLU A 76 -4.01 17.86 6.85
N LEU A 77 -3.69 17.00 7.81
CA LEU A 77 -3.85 15.53 7.70
C LEU A 77 -5.27 15.02 7.93
N MET A 78 -6.05 15.78 8.70
CA MET A 78 -7.40 15.46 9.15
C MET A 78 -8.27 16.72 8.98
N PRO A 79 -8.56 17.12 7.73
CA PRO A 79 -9.47 18.22 7.49
C PRO A 79 -10.85 17.91 8.10
N PRO A 80 -11.59 18.94 8.54
CA PRO A 80 -12.89 18.78 9.18
C PRO A 80 -13.93 18.13 8.26
#